data_AF-A0AAW5QQY4-F1
#
_entry.id   AF-A0AAW5QQY4-F1
#
_cell.length_a   1.000
_cell.length_b   1.000
_cell.length_c   1.000
_cell.angle_alpha   90.00
_cell.angle_beta   90.00
_cell.angle_gamma   90.00
#
_symmetry.space_group_name_H-M   'P 1'
#
loop_
_entity.id
_entity.type
_entity.pdbx_description
1 polymer ?
#
loop_
_entity_poly.entity_id
_entity_poly.type
_entity_poly.pdbx_seq_one_letter_code
_entity_poly.pdbx_strand_id
1 'polypeptide(L)'
;MLHNLTGWHALIVLAILLLVFGAAKLPALAKGVGQSLRILKDEVREQPIVTTGDNAPVTVDERDTETSTGTMSPVPYRHAS
;
A
#
# COMPACT_ATOMS: atom_id res chain seq x y z
N MET A 1 -23.51 14.31 19.76
CA MET A 1 -22.77 15.59 19.85
C MET A 1 -21.47 15.57 19.02
N LEU A 2 -21.39 14.81 17.92
CA LEU A 2 -20.17 14.67 17.09
C LEU A 2 -20.38 15.09 15.62
N HIS A 3 -21.57 15.59 15.28
CA HIS A 3 -22.00 15.89 13.91
C HIS A 3 -21.41 17.20 13.35
N ASN A 4 -20.59 17.92 14.14
CA ASN A 4 -19.93 19.15 13.72
C ASN A 4 -18.49 18.95 13.21
N LEU A 5 -17.98 17.71 13.12
CA LEU A 5 -16.78 17.40 12.32
C LEU A 5 -17.15 17.31 10.84
N THR A 6 -17.90 18.32 10.37
CA THR A 6 -18.33 18.45 9.00
C THR A 6 -17.07 18.36 8.14
N GLY A 7 -17.04 17.43 7.19
CA GLY A 7 -15.87 17.21 6.32
C GLY A 7 -15.39 18.49 5.64
N TRP A 8 -16.21 19.54 5.63
CA TRP A 8 -15.86 20.91 5.28
C TRP A 8 -14.66 21.48 6.06
N HIS A 9 -14.60 21.29 7.39
CA HIS A 9 -13.47 21.74 8.20
C HIS A 9 -12.20 20.98 7.85
N ALA A 10 -12.30 19.67 7.59
CA ALA A 10 -11.16 18.86 7.18
C ALA A 10 -10.61 19.32 5.82
N LEU A 11 -11.47 19.70 4.87
CA LEU A 11 -11.04 20.27 3.58
C LEU A 11 -10.34 21.62 3.75
N ILE A 12 -10.83 22.49 4.63
CA ILE A 12 -10.19 23.78 4.93
C ILE A 12 -8.79 23.57 5.54
N VAL A 13 -8.67 22.67 6.52
CA VAL A 13 -7.38 22.34 7.13
C VAL A 13 -6.43 21.74 6.10
N LEU A 14 -6.92 20.84 5.25
CA LEU A 14 -6.13 20.26 4.16
C LEU A 14 -5.66 21.35 3.18
N ALA A 15 -6.52 22.31 2.84
CA ALA A 15 -6.17 23.43 1.98
C ALA A 15 -5.05 24.29 2.59
N ILE A 16 -5.10 24.57 3.89
CA ILE A 16 -4.04 25.32 4.60
C ILE A 16 -2.73 24.52 4.61
N LEU A 17 -2.77 23.21 4.89
CA LEU A 17 -1.57 22.37 4.84
C LEU A 17 -0.98 22.31 3.43
N LEU A 18 -1.81 22.23 2.39
CA LEU A 18 -1.35 22.25 1.01
C LEU A 18 -0.71 23.60 0.64
N LEU A 19 -1.21 24.70 1.20
CA LEU A 19 -0.65 26.03 0.97
C LEU A 19 0.74 26.19 1.61
N VAL A 20 0.93 25.65 2.82
CA VAL A 20 2.19 25.76 3.58
C VAL A 20 3.22 24.71 3.14
N PHE A 21 2.79 23.46 2.96
CA PHE A 21 3.68 22.33 2.64
C PHE A 21 3.76 22.01 1.14
N GLY A 22 2.75 22.38 0.35
CA GLY A 22 2.65 22.04 -1.07
C GLY A 22 1.99 20.69 -1.35
N ALA A 23 1.32 20.57 -2.50
CA ALA A 23 0.58 19.37 -2.90
C ALA A 23 1.42 18.10 -3.07
N ALA A 24 2.71 18.25 -3.41
CA ALA A 24 3.60 17.10 -3.57
C ALA A 24 4.15 16.55 -2.25
N LYS A 25 4.18 17.35 -1.17
CA LYS A 25 4.85 16.99 0.09
C LYS A 25 3.96 16.22 1.05
N LEU A 26 2.66 16.54 1.13
CA LEU A 26 1.70 15.76 1.93
C LEU A 26 1.65 14.27 1.56
N PRO A 27 1.50 13.87 0.28
CA PRO A 27 1.45 12.45 -0.08
C PRO A 27 2.79 11.74 0.14
N ALA A 28 3.92 12.43 -0.06
CA ALA A 28 5.24 11.86 0.20
C ALA A 28 5.45 11.56 1.71
N LEU A 29 5.07 12.49 2.58
CA LEU A 29 5.14 12.32 4.03
C LEU A 29 4.14 11.26 4.51
N ALA A 30 2.92 11.26 3.98
CA ALA A 30 1.90 10.27 4.32
C ALA A 30 2.34 8.84 3.94
N LYS A 31 3.01 8.65 2.80
CA LYS A 31 3.56 7.35 2.41
C LYS A 31 4.65 6.88 3.38
N GLY A 32 5.56 7.76 3.79
CA GLY A 32 6.62 7.42 4.75
C GLY A 32 6.08 7.04 6.13
N VAL A 33 5.15 7.86 6.67
CA VAL A 33 4.53 7.63 7.99
C VAL A 33 3.56 6.44 7.96
N GLY A 34 2.84 6.24 6.86
CA GLY A 34 1.93 5.10 6.68
C GLY A 34 2.68 3.77 6.66
N GLN A 35 3.89 3.74 6.08
CA GLN A 35 4.71 2.53 6.03
C GLN A 35 5.26 2.14 7.41
N SER A 36 5.70 3.10 8.23
CA SER A 36 6.13 2.80 9.61
C SER A 36 4.99 2.36 10.52
N LEU A 37 3.80 2.96 10.37
CA LEU A 37 2.59 2.54 11.08
C LEU A 37 2.10 1.15 10.64
N ARG A 38 2.29 0.77 9.37
CA ARG A 38 1.91 -0.54 8.85
C ARG A 38 2.77 -1.65 9.48
N ILE A 39 4.08 -1.48 9.50
CA ILE A 39 5.00 -2.44 10.13
C ILE A 39 4.65 -2.61 11.61
N LEU A 40 4.44 -1.50 12.34
CA LEU A 40 4.01 -1.56 13.74
C LEU A 40 2.64 -2.23 13.90
N LYS A 41 1.68 -1.96 13.01
CA LYS A 41 0.36 -2.61 13.05
C LYS A 41 0.48 -4.12 12.82
N ASP A 42 1.31 -4.54 11.89
CA ASP A 42 1.50 -5.94 11.52
C ASP A 42 2.13 -6.70 12.69
N GLU A 43 3.19 -6.17 13.31
CA GLU A 43 3.80 -6.72 14.53
C GLU A 43 2.84 -6.75 15.72
N VAL A 44 2.02 -5.72 15.90
CA VAL A 44 1.02 -5.66 16.99
C VAL A 44 -0.17 -6.60 16.73
N ARG A 45 -0.53 -6.85 15.47
CA ARG A 45 -1.58 -7.81 15.07
C ARG A 45 -1.13 -9.26 15.19
N GLU A 46 0.16 -9.53 15.11
CA GLU A 46 0.77 -10.86 15.26
C GLU A 46 0.79 -11.37 16.72
N GLN A 47 0.26 -10.57 17.64
CA GLN A 47 -0.31 -11.06 18.91
C GLN A 47 -1.83 -11.16 18.86
N PRO A 48 -2.44 -11.99 17.97
CA PRO A 48 -3.84 -12.34 18.14
C PRO A 48 -3.90 -13.33 19.29
N ILE A 49 -4.51 -12.92 20.41
CA ILE A 49 -5.20 -13.87 21.27
C ILE A 49 -6.12 -14.67 20.35
N VAL A 50 -5.93 -15.99 20.31
CA VAL A 50 -6.65 -16.93 19.45
C VAL A 50 -8.13 -16.56 19.39
N THR A 51 -8.56 -15.95 18.29
CA THR A 51 -9.95 -15.83 17.89
C THR A 51 -9.97 -15.93 16.38
N THR A 52 -10.32 -17.12 15.93
CA THR A 52 -10.82 -17.45 14.61
C THR A 52 -11.75 -16.36 14.08
N GLY A 53 -11.46 -15.82 12.91
CA GLY A 53 -12.30 -14.82 12.25
C GLY A 53 -11.75 -14.39 10.91
N ASP A 54 -12.19 -15.08 9.87
CA ASP A 54 -11.99 -14.82 8.45
C ASP A 54 -11.94 -13.34 8.05
N ASN A 55 -10.87 -12.92 7.37
CA ASN A 55 -10.94 -11.96 6.27
C ASN A 55 -9.63 -11.92 5.46
N ALA A 56 -9.49 -12.85 4.52
CA ALA A 56 -8.63 -12.64 3.37
C ALA A 56 -9.49 -12.00 2.27
N PRO A 57 -9.18 -10.80 1.75
CA PRO A 57 -9.79 -10.36 0.51
C PRO A 57 -9.22 -11.24 -0.61
N VAL A 58 -10.09 -12.09 -1.15
CA VAL A 58 -9.83 -12.80 -2.41
C VAL A 58 -9.72 -11.74 -3.50
N THR A 59 -8.51 -11.39 -3.91
CA THR A 59 -8.27 -10.76 -5.20
C THR A 59 -8.16 -11.86 -6.24
N VAL A 60 -9.29 -12.17 -6.89
CA VAL A 60 -9.25 -12.76 -8.23
C VAL A 60 -8.77 -11.65 -9.15
N ASP A 61 -7.53 -11.72 -9.60
CA ASP A 61 -7.09 -11.00 -10.79
C ASP A 61 -6.30 -11.96 -11.66
N GLU A 62 -7.07 -12.65 -12.50
CA GLU A 62 -6.57 -13.38 -13.66
C GLU A 62 -6.82 -12.46 -14.86
N ARG A 63 -5.78 -11.76 -15.32
CA ARG A 63 -5.43 -11.59 -16.74
C ARG A 63 -4.24 -10.66 -16.95
N ASP A 64 -3.28 -11.19 -17.71
CA ASP A 64 -2.43 -10.47 -18.65
C ASP A 64 -1.38 -9.49 -18.11
N THR A 65 -0.20 -10.01 -17.72
CA THR A 65 1.07 -9.38 -18.13
C THR A 65 2.20 -10.42 -18.24
N GLU A 66 2.05 -11.38 -19.16
CA GLU A 66 3.24 -11.90 -19.84
C GLU A 66 3.80 -10.77 -20.70
N THR A 67 4.96 -10.24 -20.32
CA THR A 67 6.11 -9.91 -21.18
C THR A 67 7.06 -9.07 -20.33
N SER A 68 7.78 -9.76 -19.45
CA SER A 68 8.98 -9.24 -18.83
C SER A 68 10.00 -9.04 -19.95
N THR A 69 10.32 -7.78 -20.23
CA THR A 69 11.53 -7.40 -20.94
C THR A 69 12.71 -7.85 -20.09
N GLY A 70 13.29 -8.99 -20.43
CA GLY A 70 14.37 -9.60 -19.68
C GLY A 70 15.29 -10.36 -20.61
N THR A 71 16.36 -9.69 -21.03
CA THR A 71 17.57 -10.25 -21.62
C THR A 71 17.94 -11.59 -20.98
N MET A 72 17.66 -12.71 -21.64
CA MET A 72 18.43 -13.94 -21.44
C MET A 72 18.35 -14.80 -22.70
N SER A 73 19.41 -14.71 -23.50
CA SER A 73 19.70 -15.62 -24.60
C SER A 73 19.60 -17.08 -24.11
N PRO A 74 18.86 -17.97 -24.80
CA PRO A 74 18.84 -19.37 -24.41
C PRO A 74 20.19 -19.99 -24.77
N VAL A 75 20.95 -20.41 -23.77
CA VAL A 75 22.17 -21.20 -23.93
C VAL A 75 21.75 -22.63 -24.30
N PRO A 76 22.07 -23.15 -25.50
CA PRO A 76 21.79 -24.54 -25.83
C PRO A 76 22.90 -25.44 -25.28
N TYR A 77 22.66 -26.11 -24.15
CA TYR A 77 23.44 -27.27 -23.72
C TYR A 77 22.54 -28.49 -23.58
N ARG A 78 22.46 -29.30 -24.64
CA ARG A 78 22.42 -30.78 -24.57
C ARG A 78 22.07 -31.34 -25.94
N HIS A 79 22.98 -32.11 -26.50
CA HIS A 79 22.84 -33.53 -26.83
C HIS A 79 24.31 -34.01 -26.93
N ALA A 80 24.88 -34.58 -25.87
CA ALA A 80 24.79 -36.00 -25.53
C ALA A 80 25.17 -36.89 -26.74
N SER A 81 26.37 -37.46 -26.61
CA SER A 81 26.99 -38.64 -27.25
C SER A 81 26.59 -39.04 -28.68
#